data_AF-A0A1V9XPW2-F1
#
_entry.id   AF-A0A1V9XPW2-F1
#
_cell.length_a   1.000
_cell.length_b   1.000
_cell.length_c   1.000
_cell.angle_alpha   90.00
_cell.angle_beta   90.00
_cell.angle_gamma   90.00
#
_symmetry.space_group_name_H-M   'P 1'
#
loop_
_entity.id
_entity.type
_entity.pdbx_description
1 polymer ?
#
loop_
_entity_poly.entity_id
_entity_poly.type
_entity_poly.pdbx_seq_one_letter_code
_entity_poly.pdbx_strand_id
1 'polypeptide(L)'
;MSLYCSEKVQTIVDRYYNQMYDLYHAMYKIPPHEVQWVENYTHSFTEEKQHGEFVCTSETSHMRIGWAKNYKGRWMAVVNTERFPQTTRVEKCSHREKPCGYLPPCFKTACKQREMLFPLISVNPLDPSQKPQVDLFPVPSGCVCYVYDAGRSSHGLGDGRGSSGSRSKLPAFLRSD
;
A
#
# COMPACT_ATOMS: atom_id res chain seq x y z
N MET A 1 -2.23 16.05 18.26
CA MET A 1 -1.50 14.82 18.66
C MET A 1 -0.31 14.58 17.69
N SER A 2 0.58 15.58 17.51
CA SER A 2 1.51 15.64 16.35
C SER A 2 2.98 15.95 16.72
N LEU A 3 3.25 16.77 17.74
CA LEU A 3 4.65 17.10 18.11
C LEU A 3 5.34 16.05 19.00
N TYR A 4 4.63 15.53 20.01
CA TYR A 4 5.19 14.59 21.00
C TYR A 4 5.72 13.28 20.39
N CYS A 5 5.04 12.77 19.35
CA CYS A 5 5.50 11.55 18.67
C CYS A 5 6.75 11.82 17.82
N SER A 6 6.82 13.00 17.19
CA SER A 6 7.98 13.40 16.38
C SER A 6 9.23 13.59 17.25
N GLU A 7 9.10 14.22 18.42
CA GLU A 7 10.21 14.42 19.37
C GLU A 7 10.80 13.10 19.87
N LYS A 8 9.95 12.13 20.22
CA LYS A 8 10.39 10.78 20.60
C LYS A 8 11.12 10.06 19.48
N VAL A 9 10.63 10.17 18.24
CA VAL A 9 11.30 9.58 17.08
C VAL A 9 12.69 10.19 16.91
N GLN A 10 12.83 11.52 17.01
CA GLN A 10 14.14 12.17 16.92
C GLN A 10 15.09 11.70 18.01
N THR A 11 14.63 11.58 19.25
CA THR A 11 15.47 11.09 20.36
C THR A 11 15.97 9.65 20.11
N ILE A 12 15.13 8.79 19.54
CA ILE A 12 15.53 7.42 19.18
C ILE A 12 16.54 7.45 18.02
N VAL A 13 16.30 8.29 17.01
CA VAL A 13 17.21 8.45 15.85
C VAL A 13 18.57 8.95 16.30
N ASP A 14 18.64 9.96 17.16
CA ASP A 14 19.90 10.50 17.68
C ASP A 14 20.64 9.46 18.53
N ARG A 15 19.92 8.69 19.38
CA ARG A 15 20.51 7.62 20.18
C ARG A 15 21.11 6.50 19.33
N TYR A 16 20.45 6.12 18.25
CA TYR A 16 20.87 5.01 17.37
C TYR A 16 21.39 5.49 16.02
N TYR A 17 22.03 6.66 15.98
CA TYR A 17 22.41 7.33 14.74
C TYR A 17 23.21 6.45 13.78
N ASN A 18 24.28 5.79 14.26
CA ASN A 18 25.12 4.93 13.42
C ASN A 18 24.32 3.79 12.79
N GLN A 19 23.43 3.16 13.57
CA GLN A 19 22.57 2.10 13.06
C GLN A 19 21.54 2.61 12.05
N MET A 20 20.94 3.79 12.29
CA MET A 20 20.06 4.43 11.31
C MET A 20 20.80 4.73 10.02
N TYR A 21 22.02 5.27 10.13
CA TYR A 21 22.86 5.58 8.99
C TYR A 21 23.13 4.34 8.15
N ASP A 22 23.55 3.23 8.78
CA ASP A 22 23.84 1.97 8.11
C ASP A 22 22.57 1.39 7.44
N LEU A 23 21.45 1.35 8.15
CA LEU A 23 20.17 0.85 7.61
C LEU A 23 19.71 1.69 6.41
N TYR A 24 19.76 3.02 6.53
CA TYR A 24 19.30 3.93 5.49
C TYR A 24 20.13 3.79 4.22
N HIS A 25 21.46 3.82 4.34
CA HIS A 25 22.35 3.71 3.17
C HIS A 25 22.39 2.29 2.60
N ALA A 26 22.03 1.26 3.39
CA ALA A 26 21.82 -0.08 2.87
C ALA A 26 20.56 -0.19 2.00
N MET A 27 19.49 0.53 2.35
CA MET A 27 18.20 0.51 1.64
C MET A 27 18.17 1.47 0.44
N TYR A 28 18.67 2.69 0.60
CA TYR A 28 18.53 3.78 -0.37
C TYR A 28 19.82 3.98 -1.16
N LYS A 29 20.26 2.93 -1.87
CA LYS A 29 21.49 2.98 -2.71
C LYS A 29 21.27 3.62 -4.07
N ILE A 30 20.05 3.52 -4.59
CA ILE A 30 19.68 4.03 -5.90
C ILE A 30 18.84 5.30 -5.69
N PRO A 31 19.28 6.45 -6.21
CA PRO A 31 18.50 7.68 -6.15
C PRO A 31 17.14 7.51 -6.85
N PRO A 32 16.03 8.03 -6.29
CA PRO A 32 14.70 7.89 -6.90
C PRO A 32 14.62 8.37 -8.36
N HIS A 33 15.35 9.44 -8.70
CA HIS A 33 15.35 9.99 -10.06
C HIS A 33 15.91 9.03 -11.12
N GLU A 34 16.78 8.08 -10.74
CA GLU A 34 17.34 7.09 -11.67
C GLU A 34 16.33 6.00 -12.06
N VAL A 35 15.32 5.78 -11.23
CA VAL A 35 14.31 4.72 -11.43
C VAL A 35 12.91 5.26 -11.74
N GLN A 36 12.71 6.57 -11.60
CA GLN A 36 11.41 7.22 -11.78
C GLN A 36 10.79 6.97 -13.17
N TRP A 37 11.61 6.84 -14.22
CA TRP A 37 11.13 6.54 -15.57
C TRP A 37 10.42 5.16 -15.64
N VAL A 38 10.89 4.17 -14.88
CA VAL A 38 10.25 2.84 -14.79
C VAL A 38 8.88 2.97 -14.17
N GLU A 39 8.78 3.72 -13.08
CA GLU A 39 7.54 3.91 -12.32
C GLU A 39 6.50 4.74 -13.09
N ASN A 40 6.96 5.65 -13.94
CA ASN A 40 6.09 6.51 -14.75
C ASN A 40 5.67 5.87 -16.08
N TYR A 41 6.35 4.82 -16.54
CA TYR A 41 6.11 4.21 -17.86
C TYR A 41 4.65 3.78 -18.08
N THR A 42 4.01 3.19 -17.07
CA THR A 42 2.59 2.78 -17.21
C THR A 42 1.65 3.99 -17.17
N HIS A 43 1.99 5.04 -16.42
CA HIS A 43 1.14 6.23 -16.33
C HIS A 43 1.18 7.09 -17.59
N SER A 44 2.27 7.04 -18.37
CA SER A 44 2.35 7.80 -19.62
C SER A 44 1.27 7.40 -20.64
N PHE A 45 0.71 6.19 -20.55
CA PHE A 45 -0.41 5.76 -21.40
C PHE A 45 -1.70 6.56 -21.16
N THR A 46 -1.87 7.16 -19.98
CA THR A 46 -3.02 8.05 -19.68
C THR A 46 -2.78 9.47 -20.18
N GLU A 47 -1.53 9.91 -20.29
CA GLU A 47 -1.15 11.30 -20.64
C GLU A 47 -0.84 11.46 -22.13
N GLU A 48 -0.24 10.46 -22.75
CA GLU A 48 -0.02 10.42 -24.18
C GLU A 48 -1.37 10.24 -24.89
N LYS A 49 -1.52 10.87 -26.07
CA LYS A 49 -2.73 10.80 -26.93
C LYS A 49 -3.01 9.40 -27.51
N GLN A 50 -2.74 8.35 -26.74
CA GLN A 50 -3.20 7.01 -27.03
C GLN A 50 -4.70 6.99 -26.72
N HIS A 51 -5.53 6.58 -27.68
CA HIS A 51 -6.99 6.57 -27.55
C HIS A 51 -7.43 5.41 -26.64
N GLY A 52 -7.05 5.43 -25.36
CA GLY A 52 -7.34 4.35 -24.42
C GLY A 52 -7.38 4.80 -22.96
N GLU A 53 -8.02 4.00 -22.12
CA GLU A 53 -8.12 4.21 -20.68
C GLU A 53 -7.94 2.87 -19.96
N PHE A 54 -7.43 2.93 -18.72
CA PHE A 54 -7.37 1.75 -17.86
C PHE A 54 -8.75 1.38 -17.32
N VAL A 55 -9.05 0.08 -17.34
CA VAL A 55 -10.31 -0.49 -16.81
C VAL A 55 -10.62 -0.05 -15.38
N CYS A 56 -9.58 0.08 -14.55
CA CYS A 56 -9.63 0.66 -13.22
C CYS A 56 -8.56 1.73 -13.13
N THR A 57 -8.97 2.99 -12.99
CA THR A 57 -8.06 4.12 -12.88
C THR A 57 -7.46 4.24 -11.47
N SER A 58 -6.23 4.73 -11.42
CA SER A 58 -5.47 4.99 -10.19
C SER A 58 -4.83 6.38 -10.23
N GLU A 59 -4.63 6.93 -9.03
CA GLU A 59 -3.87 8.17 -8.80
C GLU A 59 -2.56 7.83 -8.10
N THR A 60 -1.47 8.41 -8.61
CA THR A 60 -0.13 8.21 -8.07
C THR A 60 0.33 9.45 -7.31
N SER A 61 0.92 9.23 -6.13
CA SER A 61 1.49 10.28 -5.30
C SER A 61 2.75 9.78 -4.60
N HIS A 62 3.63 10.71 -4.20
CA HIS A 62 4.79 10.40 -3.37
C HIS A 62 4.51 10.88 -1.95
N MET A 63 4.67 10.01 -0.96
CA MET A 63 4.31 10.30 0.42
C MET A 63 5.45 9.92 1.39
N ARG A 64 5.60 10.71 2.46
CA ARG A 64 6.41 10.35 3.64
C ARG A 64 5.50 9.71 4.68
N ILE A 65 5.49 8.38 4.74
CA ILE A 65 4.65 7.63 5.69
C ILE A 65 5.16 7.90 7.11
N GLY A 66 4.29 8.36 8.02
CA GLY A 66 4.69 8.69 9.40
C GLY A 66 4.30 7.60 10.41
N TRP A 67 3.00 7.44 10.65
CA TRP A 67 2.45 6.45 11.58
C TRP A 67 1.63 5.44 10.80
N ALA A 68 2.04 4.17 10.82
CA ALA A 68 1.40 3.13 10.03
C ALA A 68 1.44 1.78 10.74
N LYS A 69 0.53 0.90 10.37
CA LYS A 69 0.57 -0.49 10.82
C LYS A 69 1.49 -1.30 9.90
N ASN A 70 2.45 -2.02 10.46
CA ASN A 70 3.27 -2.97 9.72
C ASN A 70 2.48 -4.26 9.39
N TYR A 71 3.05 -5.14 8.58
CA TYR A 71 2.44 -6.42 8.17
C TYR A 71 2.02 -7.34 9.34
N LYS A 72 2.58 -7.13 10.54
CA LYS A 72 2.32 -7.93 11.76
C LYS A 72 1.14 -7.44 12.59
N GLY A 73 0.57 -6.28 12.31
CA GLY A 73 -0.56 -5.76 13.08
C GLY A 73 -0.23 -4.53 13.90
N ARG A 74 1.05 -4.20 13.98
CA ARG A 74 1.59 -3.31 15.00
C ARG A 74 1.72 -1.92 14.43
N TRP A 75 1.21 -0.95 15.16
CA TRP A 75 1.44 0.44 14.87
C TRP A 75 2.90 0.79 15.15
N MET A 76 3.57 1.33 14.15
CA MET A 76 4.98 1.70 14.17
C MET A 76 5.11 3.14 13.65
N ALA A 77 6.10 3.87 14.16
CA ALA A 77 6.50 5.14 13.61
C ALA A 77 7.59 4.89 12.57
N VAL A 78 7.28 5.15 11.31
CA VAL A 78 8.26 5.17 10.22
C VAL A 78 9.17 6.38 10.41
N VAL A 79 10.48 6.16 10.33
CA VAL A 79 11.49 7.18 10.58
C VAL A 79 11.58 8.11 9.37
N ASN A 80 10.81 9.19 9.37
CA ASN A 80 10.78 10.17 8.29
C ASN A 80 11.31 11.52 8.78
N THR A 81 12.64 11.62 8.94
CA THR A 81 13.32 12.84 9.40
C THR A 81 14.00 13.53 8.22
N GLU A 82 14.39 14.80 8.39
CA GLU A 82 15.15 15.51 7.34
C GLU A 82 16.52 14.85 7.06
N ARG A 83 17.11 14.16 8.05
CA ARG A 83 18.37 13.43 7.88
C ARG A 83 18.19 12.08 7.17
N PHE A 84 17.02 11.45 7.38
CA PHE A 84 16.70 10.12 6.86
C PHE A 84 15.30 10.14 6.21
N PRO A 85 15.14 10.84 5.07
CA PRO A 85 13.84 10.93 4.41
C PRO A 85 13.49 9.62 3.71
N GLN A 86 12.32 9.06 4.04
CA GLN A 86 11.79 7.84 3.44
C GLN A 86 10.52 8.16 2.65
N THR A 87 10.70 8.52 1.39
CA THR A 87 9.61 8.77 0.44
C THR A 87 9.19 7.46 -0.23
N THR A 88 7.89 7.23 -0.33
CA THR A 88 7.31 6.05 -0.98
C THR A 88 6.30 6.49 -2.04
N ARG A 89 6.35 5.89 -3.23
CA ARG A 89 5.33 6.03 -4.26
C ARG A 89 4.09 5.22 -3.87
N VAL A 90 2.94 5.87 -3.87
CA VAL A 90 1.63 5.31 -3.52
C VAL A 90 0.72 5.45 -4.72
N GLU A 91 0.11 4.35 -5.12
CA GLU A 91 -0.83 4.30 -6.24
C GLU A 91 -2.19 3.78 -5.76
N LYS A 92 -3.15 4.69 -5.67
CA LYS A 92 -4.46 4.45 -5.05
C LYS A 92 -5.54 4.37 -6.12
N CYS A 93 -6.45 3.40 -6.01
CA CYS A 93 -7.64 3.35 -6.86
C CYS A 93 -8.44 4.66 -6.79
N SER A 94 -8.74 5.27 -7.93
CA SER A 94 -9.64 6.44 -8.01
C SER A 94 -11.08 6.04 -7.61
N HIS A 95 -11.50 4.84 -7.98
CA HIS A 95 -12.87 4.34 -7.76
C HIS A 95 -12.88 2.91 -7.19
N ARG A 96 -12.44 2.75 -5.93
CA ARG A 96 -12.45 1.45 -5.24
C ARG A 96 -13.88 0.89 -5.13
N GLU A 97 -14.03 -0.42 -5.29
CA GLU A 97 -15.29 -1.17 -5.22
C GLU A 97 -16.33 -0.85 -6.29
N LYS A 98 -16.05 0.07 -7.22
CA LYS A 98 -16.94 0.36 -8.35
C LYS A 98 -16.80 -0.71 -9.44
N PRO A 99 -17.85 -0.97 -10.25
CA PRO A 99 -17.74 -1.83 -11.42
C PRO A 99 -16.58 -1.41 -12.32
N CYS A 100 -15.91 -2.38 -12.89
CA CYS A 100 -14.81 -2.14 -13.81
C CYS A 100 -15.30 -1.47 -15.10
N GLY A 101 -14.56 -0.50 -15.62
CA GLY A 101 -14.86 0.13 -16.91
C GLY A 101 -14.79 -0.86 -18.07
N TYR A 102 -15.52 -0.56 -19.14
CA TYR A 102 -15.46 -1.27 -20.42
C TYR A 102 -15.82 -2.77 -20.42
N LEU A 103 -16.20 -3.35 -19.28
CA LEU A 103 -16.65 -4.73 -19.21
C LEU A 103 -18.16 -4.86 -19.48
N PRO A 104 -18.60 -5.92 -20.20
CA PRO A 104 -20.02 -6.14 -20.44
C PRO A 104 -20.82 -6.22 -19.12
N PRO A 105 -22.04 -5.65 -19.06
CA PRO A 105 -22.85 -5.60 -17.83
C PRO A 105 -23.22 -6.96 -17.24
N CYS A 106 -23.12 -8.05 -18.02
CA CYS A 106 -23.36 -9.41 -17.55
C CYS A 106 -22.28 -9.91 -16.58
N PHE A 107 -21.09 -9.32 -16.57
CA PHE A 107 -20.06 -9.62 -15.59
C PHE A 107 -20.27 -8.77 -14.34
N LYS A 108 -20.44 -9.43 -13.19
CA LYS A 108 -20.31 -8.74 -11.91
C LYS A 108 -18.83 -8.50 -11.67
N THR A 109 -18.42 -7.24 -11.54
CA THR A 109 -17.02 -6.84 -11.39
C THR A 109 -16.83 -5.77 -10.33
N ALA A 110 -15.61 -5.59 -9.84
CA ALA A 110 -15.23 -4.48 -8.96
C ALA A 110 -13.74 -4.13 -9.09
N CYS A 111 -13.41 -2.85 -9.11
CA CYS A 111 -12.03 -2.37 -8.97
C CYS A 111 -11.54 -2.57 -7.52
N LYS A 112 -10.43 -3.30 -7.36
CA LYS A 112 -9.81 -3.61 -6.07
C LYS A 112 -8.46 -2.94 -5.94
N GLN A 113 -8.17 -2.43 -4.75
CA GLN A 113 -6.84 -1.94 -4.45
C GLN A 113 -5.88 -3.11 -4.28
N ARG A 114 -4.79 -3.09 -5.05
CA ARG A 114 -3.61 -3.89 -4.79
C ARG A 114 -2.71 -3.15 -3.82
N GLU A 115 -2.25 -3.88 -2.82
CA GLU A 115 -1.22 -3.45 -1.88
C GLU A 115 0.06 -4.22 -2.18
N MET A 116 1.21 -3.60 -1.91
CA MET A 116 2.51 -4.24 -1.91
C MET A 116 3.19 -4.04 -0.55
N LEU A 117 3.99 -5.01 -0.12
CA LEU A 117 4.83 -4.84 1.06
C LEU A 117 6.04 -3.98 0.70
N PHE A 118 6.12 -2.80 1.31
CA PHE A 118 7.23 -1.88 1.13
C PHE A 118 8.11 -1.85 2.39
N PRO A 119 9.42 -2.07 2.28
CA PRO A 119 10.34 -2.00 3.41
C PRO A 119 10.55 -0.54 3.81
N LEU A 120 10.36 -0.24 5.09
CA LEU A 120 10.65 1.07 5.68
C LEU A 120 11.33 0.90 7.03
N ILE A 121 12.23 1.81 7.35
CA ILE A 121 12.85 1.87 8.66
C ILE A 121 11.85 2.47 9.64
N SER A 122 11.58 1.77 10.73
CA SER A 122 10.60 2.19 11.73
C SER A 122 11.08 1.92 13.16
N VAL A 123 10.42 2.58 14.10
CA VAL A 123 10.64 2.47 15.54
C VAL A 123 9.30 2.34 16.26
N ASN A 124 9.29 1.71 17.42
CA ASN A 124 8.15 1.78 18.33
C ASN A 124 8.34 2.97 19.29
N PRO A 125 7.59 4.08 19.15
CA PRO A 125 7.73 5.23 20.04
C PRO A 125 7.26 4.96 21.48
N LEU A 126 6.55 3.85 21.71
CA LEU A 126 6.12 3.40 23.03
C LEU A 126 7.22 2.58 23.74
N ASP A 127 8.23 2.11 23.00
CA ASP A 127 9.41 1.42 23.54
C ASP A 127 10.68 2.05 22.95
N PRO A 128 11.17 3.18 23.53
CA PRO A 128 12.37 3.87 23.03
C PRO A 128 13.67 3.07 23.19
N SER A 129 13.64 1.91 23.85
CA SER A 129 14.79 1.00 23.94
C SER A 129 14.90 0.10 22.70
N GLN A 130 13.81 -0.03 21.94
CA GLN A 130 13.81 -0.75 20.68
C GLN A 130 14.65 0.01 19.65
N LYS A 131 15.63 -0.71 19.10
CA LYS A 131 16.47 -0.21 18.01
C LYS A 131 15.65 0.01 16.73
N PRO A 132 16.00 1.00 15.89
CA PRO A 132 15.45 1.12 14.55
C PRO A 132 15.64 -0.17 13.75
N GLN A 133 14.63 -0.55 12.98
CA GLN A 133 14.65 -1.77 12.17
C GLN A 133 13.87 -1.56 10.88
N VAL A 134 14.18 -2.39 9.87
CA VAL A 134 13.37 -2.48 8.66
C VAL A 134 12.13 -3.32 8.97
N ASP A 135 10.96 -2.72 8.78
CA ASP A 135 9.67 -3.40 8.82
C ASP A 135 8.99 -3.31 7.45
N LEU A 136 8.05 -4.23 7.19
CA LEU A 136 7.27 -4.24 5.96
C LEU A 136 5.91 -3.59 6.18
N PHE A 137 5.56 -2.62 5.34
CA PHE A 137 4.30 -1.89 5.40
C PHE A 137 3.49 -2.18 4.14
N PRO A 138 2.21 -2.57 4.26
CA PRO A 138 1.30 -2.60 3.12
C PRO A 138 1.10 -1.18 2.58
N VAL A 139 1.44 -0.98 1.30
CA VAL A 139 1.32 0.31 0.61
C VAL A 139 0.50 0.13 -0.67
N PRO A 140 -0.45 1.04 -0.96
CA PRO A 140 -1.23 1.00 -2.19
C PRO A 140 -0.31 1.07 -3.41
N SER A 141 -0.39 0.08 -4.30
CA SER A 141 0.54 -0.11 -5.42
C SER A 141 -0.12 -0.31 -6.78
N GLY A 142 -1.44 -0.17 -6.85
CA GLY A 142 -2.18 -0.26 -8.11
C GLY A 142 -3.65 -0.60 -7.94
N CYS A 143 -4.43 -0.43 -9.01
CA CYS A 143 -5.83 -0.78 -9.07
C CYS A 143 -6.08 -1.91 -10.06
N VAL A 144 -6.75 -2.98 -9.63
CA VAL A 144 -6.97 -4.18 -10.46
C VAL A 144 -8.45 -4.51 -10.57
N CYS A 145 -8.91 -4.91 -11.75
CA CYS A 145 -10.27 -5.38 -11.93
C CYS A 145 -10.43 -6.79 -11.38
N TYR A 146 -11.42 -7.00 -10.52
CA TYR A 146 -11.83 -8.31 -10.05
C TYR A 146 -13.17 -8.68 -10.70
N VAL A 147 -13.21 -9.81 -11.38
CA VAL A 147 -14.43 -10.39 -11.96
C VAL A 147 -14.94 -11.46 -11.00
N TYR A 148 -16.16 -11.30 -10.48
CA TYR A 148 -16.80 -12.31 -9.65
C TYR A 148 -17.27 -13.46 -10.56
N ASP A 149 -17.16 -14.70 -10.09
CA ASP A 149 -17.56 -15.89 -10.85
C ASP A 149 -18.94 -15.73 -11.48
N ALA A 150 -18.98 -15.68 -12.81
CA ALA A 150 -20.21 -15.79 -13.61
C ALA A 150 -20.72 -17.25 -13.64
N GLY A 151 -20.00 -18.19 -13.00
CA GLY A 151 -20.18 -19.64 -13.08
C GLY A 151 -21.15 -20.28 -12.08
N ARG A 152 -22.10 -19.53 -11.53
CA ARG A 152 -23.37 -20.13 -11.06
C ARG A 152 -24.54 -19.55 -11.82
N SER A 153 -24.42 -19.55 -13.15
CA SER A 153 -25.61 -19.65 -14.00
C SER A 153 -26.36 -20.90 -13.59
N SER A 154 -27.48 -20.69 -12.93
CA SER A 154 -28.52 -21.64 -12.59
C SER A 154 -29.02 -22.36 -13.83
N HIS A 155 -28.32 -23.41 -14.25
CA HIS A 155 -28.86 -24.47 -15.09
C HIS A 155 -29.02 -25.73 -14.23
N GLY A 156 -30.25 -25.95 -13.74
CA GLY A 156 -30.79 -27.28 -13.45
C GLY A 156 -30.66 -27.83 -12.01
N LEU A 157 -31.84 -28.06 -11.43
CA LEU A 157 -32.19 -28.97 -10.32
C LEU A 157 -31.75 -28.59 -8.89
N GLY A 158 -32.76 -28.51 -8.02
CA GLY A 158 -32.57 -28.35 -6.59
C GLY A 158 -31.96 -29.60 -5.95
N ASP A 159 -31.16 -29.38 -4.92
CA ASP A 159 -31.41 -29.89 -3.57
C ASP A 159 -30.48 -29.16 -2.59
N GLY A 160 -30.92 -29.01 -1.35
CA GLY A 160 -30.26 -28.20 -0.35
C GLY A 160 -28.92 -28.75 0.15
N ARG A 161 -28.04 -27.84 0.57
CA ARG A 161 -27.25 -27.95 1.81
C ARG A 161 -26.41 -26.69 2.00
N GLY A 162 -26.50 -26.16 3.22
CA GLY A 162 -25.80 -24.95 3.64
C GLY A 162 -24.29 -25.04 3.42
N SER A 163 -23.71 -23.91 3.07
CA SER A 163 -22.27 -23.70 3.21
C SER A 163 -22.05 -22.42 3.98
N SER A 164 -21.52 -22.62 5.18
CA SER A 164 -20.99 -21.65 6.12
C SER A 164 -20.26 -20.51 5.39
N GLY A 165 -20.71 -19.28 5.66
CA GLY A 165 -20.05 -18.07 5.20
C GLY A 165 -18.58 -18.03 5.61
N SER A 166 -17.69 -18.31 4.66
CA SER A 166 -16.28 -18.00 4.78
C SER A 166 -16.15 -16.49 4.86
N ARG A 167 -16.13 -15.95 6.08
CA ARG A 167 -15.65 -14.59 6.34
C ARG A 167 -14.20 -14.56 5.86
N SER A 168 -13.99 -14.04 4.66
CA SER A 168 -12.66 -13.60 4.22
C SER A 168 -12.14 -12.63 5.27
N LYS A 169 -11.24 -13.13 6.13
CA LYS A 169 -10.51 -12.32 7.09
C LYS A 169 -9.53 -11.47 6.27
N LEU A 170 -10.02 -10.37 5.72
CA LEU A 170 -9.15 -9.29 5.25
C LEU A 170 -8.17 -8.94 6.38
N PRO A 171 -6.87 -8.82 6.10
CA PRO A 171 -5.89 -8.34 7.06
C PRO A 171 -6.36 -7.04 7.72
N ALA A 172 -6.07 -6.86 9.01
CA ALA A 172 -6.56 -5.74 9.82
C ALA A 172 -6.12 -4.34 9.34
N PHE A 173 -5.25 -4.26 8.31
CA PHE A 173 -4.80 -3.01 7.67
C PHE A 173 -5.72 -2.54 6.53
N LEU A 174 -6.53 -3.43 5.97
CA LEU A 174 -7.48 -3.11 4.89
C LEU A 174 -8.86 -2.66 5.39
N ARG A 175 -9.03 -2.58 6.71
CA ARG A 175 -10.22 -1.99 7.32
C ARG A 175 -9.94 -0.49 7.46
N SER A 176 -10.44 0.29 6.51
CA SER A 176 -10.53 1.74 6.66
C SER A 176 -11.41 2.05 7.87
N ASP A 177 -10.92 2.91 8.77
CA ASP A 177 -11.79 3.71 9.63
C ASP A 177 -12.58 4.70 8.76
#